data_AF-A0A820PM10-F1
#
_entry.id   AF-A0A820PM10-F1
#
_cell.length_a   1.000
_cell.length_b   1.000
_cell.length_c   1.000
_cell.angle_alpha   90.00
_cell.angle_beta   90.00
_cell.angle_gamma   90.00
#
_symmetry.space_group_name_H-M   'P 1'
#
loop_
_entity.id
_entity.type
_entity.pdbx_description
1 polymer ?
#
loop_
_entity_poly.entity_id
_entity_poly.type
_entity_poly.pdbx_seq_one_letter_code
_entity_poly.pdbx_strand_id
1 'polypeptide(L)'
;FADDLLWNEIFTKEFLSNATLENYACGSATTDNNLAQGKMSRNPNLILNYDIRANTKSPGVRQQINQYINSTTNKDNDFDNILYIIWSGTNNYYFNKTLTVLNTIESLIDCLNLLIKFGAQNLIIINEPPFDRFPAFRNKNETNQTKELYINHNNILNKKFNENYSPSNTK
;
A
#
# COMPACT_ATOMS: atom_id res chain seq x y z
N PHE A 1 -2.43 11.38 -2.92
CA PHE A 1 -2.33 12.82 -3.19
C PHE A 1 -3.64 13.29 -3.75
N ALA A 2 -4.17 14.35 -3.17
CA ALA A 2 -5.32 15.10 -3.65
C ALA A 2 -5.04 16.58 -3.33
N ASP A 3 -5.89 17.48 -3.82
CA ASP A 3 -5.81 18.90 -3.50
C ASP A 3 -6.40 19.24 -2.10
N ASP A 4 -6.87 18.21 -1.39
CA ASP A 4 -7.50 18.28 -0.07
C ASP A 4 -7.23 16.97 0.71
N LEU A 5 -7.96 16.76 1.81
CA LEU A 5 -7.91 15.57 2.65
C LEU A 5 -7.93 14.28 1.83
N LEU A 6 -7.04 13.38 2.20
CA LEU A 6 -6.97 12.03 1.68
C LEU A 6 -8.10 11.19 2.28
N TRP A 7 -8.48 10.13 1.57
CA TRP A 7 -9.57 9.24 1.98
C TRP A 7 -9.39 8.68 3.40
N ASN A 8 -8.16 8.42 3.85
CA ASN A 8 -7.87 7.90 5.18
C ASN A 8 -8.08 8.96 6.26
N GLU A 9 -7.79 10.23 5.97
CA GLU A 9 -8.08 11.34 6.87
C GLU A 9 -9.59 11.55 7.01
N ILE A 10 -10.33 11.48 5.89
CA ILE A 10 -11.80 11.51 5.89
C ILE A 10 -12.34 10.30 6.66
N PHE A 11 -11.85 9.09 6.37
CA PHE A 11 -12.30 7.86 7.03
C PHE A 11 -12.10 7.92 8.54
N THR A 12 -10.92 8.33 9.01
CA THR A 12 -10.65 8.48 10.44
C THR A 12 -11.58 9.52 11.07
N LYS A 13 -11.72 10.69 10.44
CA LYS A 13 -12.57 11.78 10.97
C LYS A 13 -14.04 11.38 11.09
N GLU A 14 -14.58 10.72 10.06
CA GLU A 14 -16.02 10.42 9.98
C GLU A 14 -16.41 9.14 10.73
N PHE A 15 -15.53 8.13 10.78
CA PHE A 15 -15.88 6.80 11.30
C PHE A 15 -15.10 6.38 12.55
N LEU A 16 -13.98 7.04 12.86
CA LEU A 16 -13.11 6.70 13.98
C LEU A 16 -12.80 7.94 14.83
N SER A 17 -13.85 8.62 15.31
CA SER A 17 -13.75 9.93 15.97
C SER A 17 -12.82 9.99 17.19
N ASN A 18 -12.52 8.84 17.82
CA ASN A 18 -11.62 8.72 18.97
C ASN A 18 -10.25 8.13 18.61
N ALA A 19 -9.99 7.86 17.33
CA ALA A 19 -8.72 7.31 16.87
C ALA A 19 -7.77 8.44 16.44
N THR A 20 -6.47 8.21 16.67
CA THR A 20 -5.41 9.03 16.09
C THR A 20 -4.92 8.39 14.81
N LEU A 21 -4.83 9.16 13.72
CA LEU A 21 -4.27 8.69 12.46
C LEU A 21 -2.74 8.86 12.48
N GLU A 22 -2.03 7.75 12.40
CA GLU A 22 -0.59 7.74 12.12
C GLU A 22 -0.36 7.30 10.67
N ASN A 23 0.11 8.22 9.82
CA ASN A 23 0.16 8.00 8.38
C ASN A 23 1.60 7.79 7.87
N TYR A 24 1.95 6.54 7.59
CA TYR A 24 3.22 6.17 6.95
C TYR A 24 3.15 6.16 5.42
N ALA A 25 1.96 6.34 4.84
CA ALA A 25 1.76 6.17 3.41
C ALA A 25 2.58 7.19 2.62
N CYS A 26 3.47 6.68 1.77
CA CYS A 26 4.23 7.50 0.86
C CYS A 26 3.68 7.41 -0.55
N GLY A 27 3.60 8.57 -1.19
CA GLY A 27 3.25 8.65 -2.60
C GLY A 27 4.19 7.85 -3.47
N SER A 28 3.63 7.12 -4.44
CA SER A 28 4.40 6.24 -5.33
C SER A 28 5.08 5.05 -4.64
N ALA A 29 4.77 4.77 -3.37
CA ALA A 29 5.21 3.56 -2.70
C ALA A 29 4.72 2.31 -3.43
N THR A 30 5.64 1.37 -3.64
CA THR A 30 5.38 0.00 -4.07
C THR A 30 5.19 -0.89 -2.84
N THR A 31 4.87 -2.17 -3.01
CA THR A 31 4.79 -3.11 -1.88
C THR A 31 6.16 -3.34 -1.22
N ASP A 32 7.23 -3.40 -2.01
CA ASP A 32 8.61 -3.55 -1.55
C ASP A 32 9.58 -2.92 -2.57
N ASN A 33 10.50 -2.08 -2.08
CA ASN A 33 11.54 -1.47 -2.90
C ASN A 33 12.47 -2.48 -3.58
N ASN A 34 12.61 -3.68 -3.04
CA ASN A 34 13.39 -4.75 -3.68
C ASN A 34 12.68 -5.34 -4.91
N LEU A 35 11.34 -5.27 -4.96
CA LEU A 35 10.54 -5.80 -6.06
C LEU A 35 10.33 -4.74 -7.16
N ALA A 36 10.05 -3.50 -6.74
CA ALA A 36 9.99 -2.34 -7.61
C ALA A 36 10.32 -1.08 -6.80
N GLN A 37 11.20 -0.22 -7.28
CA GLN A 37 11.56 1.01 -6.58
C GLN A 37 10.65 2.16 -7.00
N GLY A 38 9.77 2.59 -6.09
CA GLY A 38 9.00 3.82 -6.24
C GLY A 38 9.86 5.07 -6.17
N LYS A 39 9.38 6.19 -6.74
CA LYS A 39 10.06 7.49 -6.71
C LYS A 39 9.12 8.56 -6.19
N MET A 40 9.61 9.46 -5.35
CA MET A 40 8.80 10.54 -4.77
C MET A 40 8.21 11.40 -5.89
N SER A 41 6.87 11.48 -5.94
CA SER A 41 6.17 12.25 -6.97
C SER A 41 6.07 13.75 -6.61
N ARG A 42 6.37 14.58 -7.62
CA ARG A 42 5.98 15.98 -7.94
C ARG A 42 5.33 16.90 -6.87
N ASN A 43 5.78 16.95 -5.61
CA ASN A 43 5.48 18.11 -4.76
C ASN A 43 6.64 19.14 -4.84
N PRO A 44 6.49 20.27 -5.56
CA PRO A 44 7.52 21.31 -5.62
C PRO A 44 7.77 22.01 -4.28
N ASN A 45 6.86 21.86 -3.30
CA ASN A 45 6.97 22.50 -1.98
C ASN A 45 7.84 21.72 -0.98
N LEU A 46 8.25 20.49 -1.30
CA LEU A 46 9.07 19.65 -0.40
C LEU A 46 10.56 19.62 -0.77
N ILE A 47 10.88 19.73 -2.05
CA ILE A 47 12.24 19.84 -2.57
C ILE A 47 12.12 20.75 -3.80
N LEU A 48 12.88 21.82 -3.93
CA LEU A 48 12.76 22.76 -5.08
C LEU A 48 13.34 22.22 -6.39
N ASN A 49 14.36 21.37 -6.32
CA ASN A 49 15.06 20.84 -7.50
C ASN A 49 14.39 19.57 -8.08
N TYR A 50 13.98 19.63 -9.36
CA TYR A 50 13.30 18.54 -10.06
C TYR A 50 14.14 17.27 -10.19
N ASP A 51 15.42 17.40 -10.51
CA ASP A 51 16.31 16.25 -10.71
C ASP A 51 16.56 15.50 -9.41
N ILE A 52 16.63 16.22 -8.29
CA ILE A 52 16.73 15.62 -6.96
C ILE A 52 15.45 14.85 -6.62
N ARG A 53 14.26 15.44 -6.87
CA ARG A 53 12.96 14.78 -6.63
C ARG A 53 12.79 13.51 -7.45
N ALA A 54 13.05 13.58 -8.76
CA ALA A 54 12.87 12.45 -9.69
C ALA A 54 13.81 11.26 -9.39
N ASN A 55 14.83 11.48 -8.57
CA ASN A 55 15.76 10.45 -8.11
C ASN A 55 15.59 10.10 -6.62
N THR A 56 14.70 10.79 -5.90
CA THR A 56 14.42 10.47 -4.51
C THR A 56 13.55 9.22 -4.45
N LYS A 57 14.06 8.18 -3.79
CA LYS A 57 13.39 6.88 -3.63
C LYS A 57 12.22 7.01 -2.65
N SER A 58 11.04 6.54 -3.05
CA SER A 58 9.93 6.36 -2.11
C SER A 58 10.19 5.10 -1.27
N PRO A 59 9.92 5.11 0.05
CA PRO A 59 9.85 3.88 0.82
C PRO A 59 8.64 3.06 0.35
N GLY A 60 8.83 1.77 0.09
CA GLY A 60 7.76 0.82 -0.15
C GLY A 60 7.06 0.43 1.15
N VAL A 61 5.96 -0.31 1.06
CA VAL A 61 5.16 -0.73 2.23
C VAL A 61 6.01 -1.53 3.21
N ARG A 62 6.84 -2.47 2.75
CA ARG A 62 7.76 -3.21 3.63
C ARG A 62 8.67 -2.27 4.42
N GLN A 63 9.20 -1.22 3.77
CA GLN A 63 10.08 -0.26 4.44
C GLN A 63 9.33 0.64 5.42
N GLN A 64 8.09 1.05 5.08
CA GLN A 64 7.20 1.81 5.98
C GLN A 64 6.85 0.99 7.23
N ILE A 65 6.52 -0.31 7.08
CA ILE A 65 6.27 -1.22 8.20
C ILE A 65 7.51 -1.35 9.07
N ASN A 66 8.70 -1.56 8.49
CA ASN A 66 9.93 -1.64 9.26
C ASN A 66 10.22 -0.33 10.01
N GLN A 67 9.93 0.82 9.41
CA GLN A 67 10.05 2.11 10.09
C GLN A 67 9.14 2.16 11.32
N TYR A 68 7.86 1.83 11.16
CA TYR A 68 6.90 1.75 12.27
C TYR A 68 7.35 0.78 13.36
N ILE A 69 7.76 -0.44 13.00
CA ILE A 69 8.24 -1.45 13.95
C ILE A 69 9.46 -0.94 14.74
N ASN A 70 10.39 -0.24 14.08
CA ASN A 70 11.60 0.26 14.72
C ASN A 70 11.35 1.47 15.61
N SER A 71 10.35 2.31 15.30
CA SER A 71 10.00 3.47 16.11
C SER A 71 9.08 3.13 17.28
N THR A 72 8.58 1.90 17.35
CA THR A 72 7.52 1.51 18.28
C THR A 72 7.99 0.43 19.24
N THR A 73 7.88 0.69 20.55
CA THR A 73 8.19 -0.30 21.58
C THR A 73 6.99 -1.24 21.81
N ASN A 74 7.18 -2.55 21.56
CA ASN A 74 6.15 -3.59 21.77
C ASN A 74 5.52 -3.64 23.17
N LYS A 75 6.08 -2.96 24.16
CA LYS A 75 5.61 -2.99 25.55
C LYS A 75 4.48 -1.99 25.84
N ASP A 76 4.30 -0.98 24.99
CA ASP A 76 3.36 0.13 25.25
C ASP A 76 2.19 0.15 24.26
N ASN A 77 2.20 -0.74 23.27
CA ASN A 77 1.16 -0.81 22.25
C ASN A 77 0.05 -1.78 22.63
N ASP A 78 -1.16 -1.21 22.77
CA ASP A 78 -2.39 -1.97 22.80
C ASP A 78 -2.81 -2.35 21.37
N PHE A 79 -2.23 -3.44 20.86
CA PHE A 79 -2.47 -3.91 19.48
C PHE A 79 -3.95 -4.21 19.18
N ASP A 80 -4.76 -4.50 20.21
CA ASP A 80 -6.19 -4.77 20.08
C ASP A 80 -6.96 -3.52 19.66
N ASN A 81 -6.43 -2.33 19.99
CA ASN A 81 -7.03 -1.03 19.70
C ASN A 81 -6.39 -0.31 18.50
N ILE A 82 -5.52 -0.99 17.74
CA ILE A 82 -4.90 -0.44 16.53
C ILE A 82 -5.50 -1.10 15.29
N LEU A 83 -5.97 -0.26 14.36
CA LEU A 83 -6.41 -0.66 13.02
C LEU A 83 -5.34 -0.35 11.99
N TYR A 84 -4.74 -1.39 11.42
CA TYR A 84 -3.75 -1.29 10.35
C TYR A 84 -4.45 -1.27 9.00
N ILE A 85 -4.17 -0.24 8.19
CA ILE A 85 -4.75 -0.15 6.85
C ILE A 85 -3.64 -0.10 5.80
N ILE A 86 -3.70 -1.02 4.84
CA ILE A 86 -2.75 -1.09 3.72
C ILE A 86 -3.49 -0.94 2.40
N TRP A 87 -3.03 -0.01 1.58
CA TRP A 87 -3.47 0.17 0.21
C TRP A 87 -2.27 0.39 -0.71
N SER A 88 -1.86 -0.65 -1.42
CA SER A 88 -0.68 -0.61 -2.28
C SER A 88 -0.66 -1.79 -3.27
N GLY A 89 0.02 -1.59 -4.39
CA GLY A 89 0.12 -2.56 -5.49
C GLY A 89 0.16 -1.90 -6.87
N THR A 90 -0.66 -0.88 -7.13
CA THR A 90 -0.70 -0.17 -8.43
C THR A 90 0.69 0.31 -8.87
N ASN A 91 1.48 0.86 -7.95
CA ASN A 91 2.81 1.38 -8.27
C ASN A 91 3.80 0.28 -8.68
N ASN A 92 3.61 -0.97 -8.26
CA ASN A 92 4.46 -2.08 -8.71
C ASN A 92 4.35 -2.24 -10.23
N TYR A 93 3.12 -2.25 -10.76
CA TYR A 93 2.87 -2.37 -12.19
C TYR A 93 3.30 -1.12 -12.98
N TYR A 94 3.23 0.05 -12.35
CA TYR A 94 3.70 1.29 -12.95
C TYR A 94 5.24 1.33 -13.09
N PHE A 95 5.97 1.03 -12.01
CA PHE A 95 7.43 1.15 -11.97
C PHE A 95 8.16 -0.09 -12.51
N ASN A 96 7.50 -1.25 -12.53
CA ASN A 96 8.07 -2.48 -13.05
C ASN A 96 7.02 -3.29 -13.83
N LYS A 97 6.96 -3.04 -15.15
CA LYS A 97 5.99 -3.67 -16.07
C LYS A 97 6.18 -5.18 -16.26
N THR A 98 7.28 -5.78 -15.80
CA THR A 98 7.52 -7.22 -15.92
C THR A 98 6.96 -8.01 -14.74
N LEU A 99 6.51 -7.34 -13.67
CA LEU A 99 5.94 -8.01 -12.52
C LEU A 99 4.60 -8.65 -12.84
N THR A 100 4.43 -9.89 -12.39
CA THR A 100 3.15 -10.56 -12.42
C THR A 100 2.26 -10.09 -11.26
N VAL A 101 0.97 -10.38 -11.36
CA VAL A 101 0.04 -10.17 -10.23
C VAL A 101 0.52 -10.91 -8.99
N LEU A 102 0.93 -12.18 -9.14
CA LEU A 102 1.38 -13.02 -8.04
C LEU A 102 2.56 -12.40 -7.30
N ASN A 103 3.57 -11.87 -7.99
CA ASN A 103 4.72 -11.25 -7.33
C ASN A 103 4.30 -10.08 -6.41
N THR A 104 3.34 -9.27 -6.86
CA THR A 104 2.84 -8.13 -6.09
C THR A 104 2.01 -8.60 -4.89
N ILE A 105 1.14 -9.61 -5.08
CA ILE A 105 0.33 -10.16 -3.99
C ILE A 105 1.20 -10.86 -2.95
N GLU A 106 2.18 -11.67 -3.35
CA GLU A 106 3.11 -12.32 -2.41
C GLU A 106 3.88 -11.29 -1.59
N SER A 107 4.37 -10.23 -2.23
CA SER A 107 5.03 -9.13 -1.53
C SER A 107 4.11 -8.39 -0.55
N LEU A 108 2.82 -8.26 -0.88
CA LEU A 108 1.82 -7.68 0.02
C LEU A 108 1.52 -8.62 1.20
N ILE A 109 1.33 -9.92 0.95
CA ILE A 109 1.12 -10.93 1.99
C ILE A 109 2.32 -10.99 2.96
N ASP A 110 3.54 -10.88 2.46
CA ASP A 110 4.73 -10.76 3.31
C ASP A 110 4.68 -9.53 4.22
N CYS A 111 4.21 -8.40 3.71
CA CYS A 111 4.02 -7.18 4.52
C CYS A 111 2.98 -7.41 5.63
N LEU A 112 1.87 -8.08 5.33
CA LEU A 112 0.86 -8.45 6.33
C LEU A 112 1.46 -9.38 7.39
N ASN A 113 2.19 -10.41 6.97
CA ASN A 113 2.86 -11.33 7.88
C ASN A 113 3.87 -10.63 8.81
N LEU A 114 4.56 -9.59 8.33
CA LEU A 114 5.43 -8.77 9.18
C LEU A 114 4.64 -8.05 10.28
N LEU A 115 3.51 -7.42 9.93
CA LEU A 115 2.65 -6.76 10.92
C LEU A 115 2.04 -7.75 11.91
N ILE A 116 1.54 -8.89 11.42
CA ILE A 116 0.95 -9.94 12.28
C ILE A 116 2.00 -10.47 13.25
N LYS A 117 3.21 -10.75 12.77
CA LYS A 117 4.34 -11.17 13.62
C LYS A 117 4.72 -10.11 14.65
N PHE A 118 4.53 -8.83 14.33
CA PHE A 118 4.75 -7.72 15.25
C PHE A 118 3.66 -7.60 16.33
N GLY A 119 2.48 -8.19 16.08
CA GLY A 119 1.35 -8.20 17.01
C GLY A 119 0.06 -7.59 16.44
N ALA A 120 0.04 -7.16 15.17
CA ALA A 120 -1.16 -6.60 14.55
C ALA A 120 -2.31 -7.62 14.49
N GLN A 121 -3.50 -7.19 14.93
CA GLN A 121 -4.69 -8.04 14.97
C GLN A 121 -5.81 -7.53 14.06
N ASN A 122 -5.97 -6.20 13.95
CA ASN A 122 -7.00 -5.59 13.11
C ASN A 122 -6.38 -5.05 11.82
N LEU A 123 -6.67 -5.68 10.69
CA LEU A 123 -6.10 -5.34 9.39
C LEU A 123 -7.21 -5.07 8.36
N ILE A 124 -7.08 -3.98 7.62
CA ILE A 124 -7.85 -3.71 6.40
C ILE A 124 -6.87 -3.64 5.24
N ILE A 125 -7.17 -4.42 4.20
CA ILE A 125 -6.43 -4.39 2.93
C ILE A 125 -7.39 -3.90 1.87
N ILE A 126 -7.02 -2.83 1.21
CA ILE A 126 -7.87 -2.17 0.21
C ILE A 126 -7.52 -2.72 -1.17
N ASN A 127 -8.55 -3.14 -1.90
CA ASN A 127 -8.44 -3.54 -3.30
C ASN A 127 -7.94 -2.40 -4.18
N GLU A 128 -7.30 -2.74 -5.28
CA GLU A 128 -6.90 -1.75 -6.26
C GLU A 128 -8.12 -1.13 -6.95
N PRO A 129 -8.15 0.20 -7.10
CA PRO A 129 -9.17 0.87 -7.90
C PRO A 129 -8.99 0.51 -9.38
N PRO A 130 -9.98 0.82 -10.24
CA PRO A 130 -9.85 0.65 -11.69
C PRO A 130 -8.79 1.61 -12.27
N PHE A 131 -7.51 1.25 -12.12
CA PHE A 131 -6.37 2.10 -12.50
C PHE A 131 -6.17 2.19 -14.01
N ASP A 132 -6.89 1.39 -14.80
CA ASP A 132 -7.04 1.57 -16.26
C ASP A 132 -7.62 2.94 -16.62
N ARG A 133 -8.35 3.57 -15.69
CA ARG A 133 -8.94 4.90 -15.88
C ARG A 133 -8.01 6.03 -15.53
N PHE A 134 -6.87 5.75 -14.89
CA PHE A 134 -5.92 6.76 -14.44
C PHE A 134 -5.17 7.35 -15.64
N PRO A 135 -4.94 8.69 -15.68
CA PRO A 135 -4.20 9.31 -16.78
C PRO A 135 -2.85 8.65 -17.07
N ALA A 136 -2.16 8.17 -16.03
CA ALA A 136 -0.86 7.51 -16.15
C ALA A 136 -0.89 6.16 -16.90
N PHE A 137 -2.07 5.55 -17.04
CA PHE A 137 -2.28 4.26 -17.71
C PHE A 137 -3.15 4.38 -18.97
N ARG A 138 -3.55 5.59 -19.36
CA ARG A 138 -4.35 5.87 -20.56
C ARG A 138 -3.48 5.84 -21.83
N ASN A 139 -3.01 4.66 -22.21
CA ASN A 139 -2.59 4.39 -23.58
C ASN A 139 -3.64 3.49 -24.24
N LYS A 140 -4.16 3.88 -25.42
CA LYS A 140 -5.27 3.18 -26.12
C LYS A 140 -5.05 1.67 -26.31
N ASN A 141 -3.79 1.22 -26.37
CA ASN A 141 -3.43 -0.19 -26.56
C ASN A 141 -3.25 -0.95 -25.24
N GLU A 142 -3.09 -0.27 -24.10
CA GLU A 142 -2.84 -0.87 -22.79
C GLU A 142 -4.12 -0.96 -21.92
N THR A 143 -5.22 -0.28 -22.29
CA THR A 143 -6.41 -0.14 -21.41
C THR A 143 -7.07 -1.48 -21.06
N ASN A 144 -7.22 -2.40 -22.02
CA ASN A 144 -7.82 -3.71 -21.76
C ASN A 144 -6.92 -4.58 -20.87
N GLN A 145 -5.61 -4.61 -21.15
CA GLN A 145 -4.64 -5.34 -20.33
C GLN A 145 -4.56 -4.77 -18.90
N THR A 146 -4.56 -3.44 -18.77
CA THR A 146 -4.57 -2.75 -17.47
C THR A 146 -5.85 -3.06 -16.70
N LYS A 147 -7.00 -3.15 -17.39
CA LYS A 147 -8.27 -3.52 -16.78
C LYS A 147 -8.25 -4.95 -16.26
N GLU A 148 -7.79 -5.90 -17.07
CA GLU A 148 -7.61 -7.29 -16.65
C GLU A 148 -6.63 -7.40 -15.47
N LEU A 149 -5.58 -6.57 -15.47
CA LEU A 149 -4.57 -6.58 -14.42
C LEU A 149 -5.13 -6.23 -13.04
N TYR A 150 -5.89 -5.13 -12.89
CA TYR A 150 -6.46 -4.76 -11.58
C TYR A 150 -7.57 -5.73 -11.13
N ILE A 151 -8.36 -6.26 -12.08
CA ILE A 151 -9.39 -7.26 -11.78
C ILE A 151 -8.74 -8.54 -11.26
N ASN A 152 -7.71 -9.03 -11.94
CA ASN A 152 -6.97 -10.22 -11.53
C ASN A 152 -6.25 -9.99 -10.20
N HIS A 153 -5.67 -8.80 -9.98
CA HIS A 153 -5.11 -8.41 -8.68
C HIS A 153 -6.12 -8.59 -7.56
N ASN A 154 -7.29 -7.96 -7.67
CA ASN A 154 -8.30 -7.99 -6.61
C ASN A 154 -8.85 -9.40 -6.37
N ASN A 155 -9.04 -10.18 -7.42
CA ASN A 155 -9.50 -11.58 -7.31
C ASN A 155 -8.47 -12.45 -6.59
N ILE A 156 -7.19 -12.34 -6.96
CA ILE A 156 -6.12 -13.13 -6.36
C ILE A 156 -5.84 -12.68 -4.93
N LEU A 157 -5.85 -11.37 -4.66
CA LEU A 157 -5.70 -10.82 -3.32
C LEU A 157 -6.77 -11.38 -2.38
N ASN A 158 -8.04 -11.30 -2.79
CA ASN A 158 -9.15 -11.81 -1.99
C ASN A 158 -9.00 -13.32 -1.73
N LYS A 159 -8.67 -14.10 -2.77
CA LYS A 159 -8.41 -15.54 -2.62
C LYS A 159 -7.30 -15.82 -1.61
N LYS A 160 -6.13 -15.18 -1.77
CA LYS A 160 -4.97 -15.38 -0.89
C LYS A 160 -5.24 -14.92 0.53
N PHE A 161 -5.95 -13.82 0.71
CA PHE A 161 -6.30 -13.34 2.04
C PHE A 161 -7.19 -14.34 2.78
N ASN A 162 -8.24 -14.85 2.11
CA ASN A 162 -9.12 -15.87 2.69
C ASN A 162 -8.39 -17.20 2.96
N GLU A 163 -7.44 -17.59 2.12
CA GLU A 163 -6.61 -18.79 2.34
C GLU A 163 -5.73 -18.65 3.60
N ASN A 164 -5.14 -17.49 3.84
CA ASN A 164 -4.13 -17.31 4.90
C ASN A 164 -4.72 -16.81 6.23
N TYR A 165 -5.83 -16.07 6.21
CA TYR A 165 -6.32 -15.32 7.37
C TYR A 165 -7.82 -15.50 7.66
N SER A 166 -8.49 -16.46 7.02
CA SER A 166 -9.86 -16.82 7.40
C SER A 166 -9.88 -17.42 8.82
N PRO A 167 -10.92 -17.17 9.63
CA PRO A 167 -11.06 -17.69 11.00
C PRO A 167 -10.91 -19.22 11.13
N SER A 168 -11.10 -19.97 10.04
CA SER A 168 -10.88 -21.42 10.01
C SER A 168 -9.39 -21.84 10.03
N ASN A 169 -8.47 -20.93 9.69
CA ASN A 169 -7.06 -21.22 9.44
C ASN A 169 -6.11 -20.54 10.44
N THR A 170 -6.60 -19.62 11.27
CA THR A 170 -5.86 -19.00 12.39
C THR A 170 -6.38 -19.56 13.71
N LYS A 171 -5.59 -20.43 14.34
CA LYS A 171 -5.75 -20.90 15.72
C LYS A 171 -4.70 -20.27 16.62
#